data_AF-A0A9W6T1N1-F1
#
_entry.id   AF-A0A9W6T1N1-F1
#
_cell.length_a   1.000
_cell.length_b   1.000
_cell.length_c   1.000
_cell.angle_alpha   90.00
_cell.angle_beta   90.00
_cell.angle_gamma   90.00
#
_symmetry.space_group_name_H-M   'P 1'
#
loop_
_entity.id
_entity.type
_entity.pdbx_description
1 polymer ?
#
loop_
_entity_poly.entity_id
_entity_poly.type
_entity_poly.pdbx_seq_one_letter_code
_entity_poly.pdbx_strand_id
1 'polypeptide(L)'
;MLATNTVCLHEQDNGLLYKHVNYRTGNAVVARKREFAVQTIATVANYEYIVNVIFDQAGEIKIQVRATGILSTMPIEKGLTVPWGTNVGPLVMAAYHQHLLSFRIDPAIDGYKNTVVYDDVVRLPPNTKLNPYNVGFITERNYVEKPGYVEQSPFTNRAYKIINENVINPTSKKPVGYKIAMPARQMLMAGPESFNNSRAQYATQQMWVTKYHDGELYAAGEFTNQSHNDTGLEKSCFGYSSI
;
A
#
# COMPACT_ATOMS: atom_id res chain seq x y z
N MET A 1 -28.75 13.63 9.93
CA MET A 1 -29.33 13.24 8.63
C MET A 1 -28.79 11.86 8.30
N LEU A 2 -29.64 10.90 7.91
CA LEU A 2 -29.20 9.55 7.56
C LEU A 2 -28.57 9.58 6.16
N ALA A 3 -27.33 9.11 6.02
CA ALA A 3 -26.70 8.89 4.72
C ALA A 3 -27.03 7.47 4.25
N THR A 4 -27.94 7.36 3.28
CA THR A 4 -28.45 6.06 2.80
C THR A 4 -27.58 5.53 1.65
N ASN A 5 -27.36 4.21 1.61
CA ASN A 5 -26.72 3.51 0.48
C ASN A 5 -25.28 3.99 0.17
N THR A 6 -24.54 4.45 1.16
CA THR A 6 -23.15 4.92 1.01
C THR A 6 -22.15 3.78 0.79
N VAL A 7 -22.56 2.54 1.04
CA VAL A 7 -21.77 1.32 0.78
C VAL A 7 -22.57 0.43 -0.16
N CYS A 8 -21.95 -0.01 -1.25
CA CYS A 8 -22.49 -1.10 -2.07
C CYS A 8 -21.61 -2.34 -1.97
N LEU A 9 -22.25 -3.50 -2.12
CA LEU A 9 -21.64 -4.81 -2.09
C LEU A 9 -22.13 -5.57 -3.30
N HIS A 10 -21.22 -6.09 -4.11
CA HIS A 10 -21.60 -6.84 -5.31
C HIS A 10 -20.49 -7.79 -5.76
N GLU A 11 -20.85 -8.71 -6.63
CA GLU A 11 -19.93 -9.57 -7.34
C GLU A 11 -19.63 -9.02 -8.74
N GLN A 12 -18.44 -9.28 -9.27
CA GLN A 12 -18.06 -8.97 -10.64
C GLN A 12 -17.11 -10.02 -11.23
N ASP A 13 -17.12 -10.17 -12.55
CA ASP A 13 -16.14 -11.00 -13.25
C ASP A 13 -14.88 -10.18 -13.58
N ASN A 14 -13.70 -10.74 -13.34
CA ASN A 14 -12.40 -10.14 -13.67
C ASN A 14 -11.55 -11.08 -14.54
N GLY A 15 -12.16 -11.69 -15.56
CA GLY A 15 -11.44 -12.49 -16.55
C GLY A 15 -10.99 -13.86 -16.02
N LEU A 16 -9.74 -14.25 -16.29
CA LEU A 16 -9.21 -15.56 -15.93
C LEU A 16 -8.59 -15.55 -14.54
N LEU A 17 -8.95 -16.54 -13.72
CA LEU A 17 -8.25 -16.83 -12.46
C LEU A 17 -6.97 -17.61 -12.73
N TYR A 18 -7.11 -18.72 -13.47
CA TYR A 18 -5.98 -19.48 -13.98
C TYR A 18 -6.40 -20.26 -15.23
N LYS A 19 -5.39 -20.67 -16.01
CA LYS A 19 -5.55 -21.55 -17.16
C LYS A 19 -4.28 -22.35 -17.36
N HIS A 20 -4.41 -23.62 -17.75
CA HIS A 20 -3.30 -24.44 -18.21
C HIS A 20 -3.76 -25.36 -19.36
N VAL A 21 -2.85 -25.64 -20.30
CA VAL A 21 -3.07 -26.57 -21.42
C VAL A 21 -1.87 -27.51 -21.53
N ASN A 22 -2.12 -28.82 -21.50
CA ASN A 22 -1.07 -29.81 -21.70
C ASN A 22 -0.90 -30.08 -23.20
N TYR A 23 0.22 -29.63 -23.77
CA TYR A 23 0.48 -29.75 -25.21
C TYR A 23 0.56 -31.21 -25.72
N ARG A 24 0.83 -32.20 -24.85
CA ARG A 24 0.94 -33.61 -25.25
C ARG A 24 -0.42 -34.28 -25.43
N THR A 25 -1.41 -33.87 -24.64
CA THR A 25 -2.76 -34.47 -24.62
C THR A 25 -3.83 -33.56 -25.20
N GLY A 26 -3.56 -32.26 -25.32
CA GLY A 26 -4.56 -31.24 -25.68
C GLY A 26 -5.50 -30.85 -24.55
N ASN A 27 -5.45 -31.52 -23.39
CA ASN A 27 -6.35 -31.24 -22.26
C ASN A 27 -6.10 -29.86 -21.66
N ALA A 28 -7.19 -29.18 -21.29
CA ALA A 28 -7.17 -27.85 -20.69
C ALA A 28 -7.93 -27.81 -19.36
N VAL A 29 -7.43 -26.98 -18.43
CA VAL A 29 -8.12 -26.58 -17.21
C VAL A 29 -8.21 -25.06 -17.15
N VAL A 30 -9.36 -24.54 -16.72
CA VAL A 30 -9.62 -23.10 -16.68
C VAL A 30 -10.60 -22.74 -15.56
N ALA A 31 -10.35 -21.62 -14.89
CA ALA A 31 -11.30 -20.98 -13.99
C ALA A 31 -11.35 -19.48 -14.26
N ARG A 32 -12.54 -18.87 -14.09
CA ARG A 32 -12.71 -17.42 -14.16
C ARG A 32 -12.49 -16.77 -12.79
N LYS A 33 -12.01 -15.53 -12.77
CA LYS A 33 -11.75 -14.78 -11.54
C LYS A 33 -13.02 -14.04 -11.13
N ARG A 34 -13.81 -14.65 -10.25
CA ARG A 34 -14.92 -13.95 -9.60
C ARG A 34 -14.36 -13.09 -8.47
N GLU A 35 -14.80 -11.84 -8.42
CA GLU A 35 -14.46 -10.89 -7.36
C GLU A 35 -15.70 -10.47 -6.59
N PHE A 36 -15.57 -10.28 -5.28
CA PHE A 36 -16.56 -9.63 -4.43
C PHE A 36 -16.02 -8.25 -4.02
N ALA A 37 -16.74 -7.18 -4.35
CA ALA A 37 -16.34 -5.81 -4.10
C ALA A 37 -17.22 -5.18 -3.02
N VAL A 38 -16.57 -4.56 -2.03
CA VAL A 38 -17.18 -3.63 -1.09
C VAL A 38 -16.68 -2.23 -1.45
N GLN A 39 -17.59 -1.34 -1.82
CA GLN A 39 -17.24 -0.02 -2.35
C GLN A 39 -17.96 1.10 -1.60
N THR A 40 -17.27 2.21 -1.41
CA THR A 40 -17.85 3.51 -1.03
C THR A 40 -17.28 4.63 -1.90
N ILE A 41 -18.02 5.73 -2.00
CA ILE A 41 -17.62 6.92 -2.76
C ILE A 41 -17.82 8.14 -1.85
N ALA A 42 -16.77 8.94 -1.70
CA ALA A 42 -16.82 10.19 -0.95
C ALA A 42 -16.56 11.36 -1.89
N THR A 43 -17.48 12.33 -1.90
CA THR A 43 -17.25 13.66 -2.47
C THR A 43 -16.69 14.58 -1.39
N VAL A 44 -15.51 15.15 -1.63
CA VAL A 44 -14.85 16.11 -0.74
C VAL A 44 -14.61 17.39 -1.53
N ALA A 45 -15.53 18.33 -1.38
CA ALA A 45 -15.60 19.54 -2.20
C ALA A 45 -15.58 19.21 -3.70
N ASN A 46 -14.46 19.42 -4.38
CA ASN A 46 -14.29 19.20 -5.81
C ASN A 46 -13.89 17.77 -6.21
N TYR A 47 -13.44 16.94 -5.26
CA TYR A 47 -12.92 15.60 -5.54
C TYR A 47 -13.94 14.50 -5.26
N GLU A 48 -13.87 13.42 -6.05
CA GLU A 48 -14.51 12.14 -5.75
C GLU A 48 -13.45 11.05 -5.55
N TYR A 49 -13.51 10.35 -4.42
CA TYR A 49 -12.70 9.16 -4.15
C TYR A 49 -13.58 7.93 -4.10
N ILE A 50 -13.34 7.01 -5.05
CA ILE A 50 -13.96 5.70 -5.10
C ILE A 50 -13.02 4.71 -4.43
N VAL A 51 -13.39 4.18 -3.26
CA VAL A 51 -12.59 3.23 -2.48
C VAL A 51 -13.23 1.86 -2.55
N ASN A 52 -12.45 0.87 -3.00
CA ASN A 52 -12.87 -0.53 -3.13
C ASN A 52 -11.97 -1.43 -2.29
N VAL A 53 -12.59 -2.37 -1.56
CA VAL A 53 -11.92 -3.57 -1.04
C VAL A 53 -12.49 -4.76 -1.81
N ILE A 54 -11.63 -5.46 -2.54
CA ILE A 54 -12.00 -6.49 -3.50
C ILE A 54 -11.38 -7.82 -3.05
N PHE A 55 -12.22 -8.84 -2.93
CA PHE A 55 -11.84 -10.20 -2.55
C PHE A 55 -11.94 -11.12 -3.75
N ASP A 56 -11.03 -12.09 -3.89
CA ASP A 56 -11.11 -13.11 -4.93
C ASP A 56 -11.05 -14.55 -4.40
N GLN A 57 -11.26 -15.51 -5.30
CA GLN A 57 -11.29 -16.94 -4.98
C GLN A 57 -9.90 -17.56 -4.74
N ALA A 58 -8.81 -16.84 -5.01
CA ALA A 58 -7.44 -17.24 -4.65
C ALA A 58 -6.99 -16.66 -3.30
N GLY A 59 -7.87 -15.92 -2.62
CA GLY A 59 -7.59 -15.27 -1.34
C GLY A 59 -6.95 -13.90 -1.48
N GLU A 60 -6.84 -13.29 -2.65
CA GLU A 60 -6.33 -11.91 -2.75
C GLU A 60 -7.30 -10.94 -2.06
N ILE A 61 -6.77 -10.02 -1.25
CA ILE A 61 -7.47 -8.82 -0.79
C ILE A 61 -6.82 -7.63 -1.46
N LYS A 62 -7.56 -6.97 -2.35
CA LYS A 62 -7.09 -5.84 -3.14
C LYS A 62 -7.78 -4.57 -2.69
N ILE A 63 -6.99 -3.59 -2.30
CA ILE A 63 -7.44 -2.23 -2.08
C ILE A 63 -7.25 -1.44 -3.38
N GLN A 64 -8.32 -0.88 -3.93
CA GLN A 64 -8.27 -0.04 -5.11
C GLN A 64 -8.93 1.30 -4.83
N VAL A 65 -8.18 2.38 -5.09
CA VAL A 65 -8.71 3.74 -5.07
C VAL A 65 -8.70 4.30 -6.49
N ARG A 66 -9.80 4.93 -6.88
CA ARG A 66 -9.89 5.76 -8.09
C ARG A 66 -10.17 7.19 -7.65
N ALA A 67 -9.25 8.10 -7.96
CA ALA A 67 -9.47 9.53 -7.79
C ALA A 67 -10.09 10.07 -9.08
N THR A 68 -11.22 10.76 -8.96
CA THR A 68 -11.92 11.42 -10.06
C THR A 68 -12.53 12.73 -9.58
N GLY A 69 -13.47 13.29 -10.33
CA GLY A 69 -14.09 14.58 -10.04
C GLY A 69 -13.46 15.72 -10.79
N ILE A 70 -13.40 16.88 -10.13
CA ILE A 70 -12.93 18.14 -10.69
C ILE A 70 -11.65 18.56 -9.99
N LEU A 71 -10.67 19.09 -10.73
CA LEU A 71 -9.44 19.62 -10.15
C LEU A 71 -9.76 20.83 -9.25
N SER A 72 -9.00 21.00 -8.16
CA SER A 72 -8.95 22.28 -7.47
C SER A 72 -8.15 23.27 -8.32
N THR A 73 -8.70 24.46 -8.53
CA THR A 73 -8.19 25.42 -9.51
C THR A 73 -7.82 26.77 -8.89
N MET A 74 -6.84 27.42 -9.50
CA MET A 74 -6.34 28.75 -9.17
C MET A 74 -6.51 29.68 -10.38
N PRO A 75 -6.72 30.99 -10.13
CA PRO A 75 -6.70 31.97 -11.20
C PRO A 75 -5.31 32.06 -11.83
N ILE A 76 -5.25 32.32 -13.14
CA ILE A 76 -4.01 32.64 -13.84
C ILE A 76 -4.25 33.72 -14.89
N GLU A 77 -3.27 34.60 -15.09
CA GLU A 77 -3.34 35.63 -16.13
C GLU A 77 -3.26 35.05 -17.55
N LYS A 78 -3.79 35.81 -18.51
CA LYS A 78 -3.79 35.41 -19.92
C LYS A 78 -2.36 35.32 -20.45
N GLY A 79 -2.00 34.16 -21.00
CA GLY A 79 -0.70 33.92 -21.63
C GLY A 79 0.43 33.55 -20.65
N LEU A 80 0.17 33.55 -19.34
CA LEU A 80 1.15 33.14 -18.34
C LEU A 80 1.20 31.59 -18.23
N THR A 81 2.38 31.06 -17.98
CA THR A 81 2.62 29.66 -17.59
C THR A 81 3.46 29.61 -16.32
N VAL A 82 3.33 28.55 -15.54
CA VAL A 82 4.03 28.37 -14.25
C VAL A 82 4.61 26.96 -14.12
N PRO A 83 5.75 26.77 -13.44
CA PRO A 83 6.37 25.45 -13.29
C PRO A 83 5.74 24.58 -12.19
N TRP A 84 4.75 25.08 -11.44
CA TRP A 84 4.07 24.38 -10.32
C TRP A 84 2.61 24.02 -10.61
N GLY A 85 2.18 24.08 -11.88
CA GLY A 85 0.81 23.78 -12.25
C GLY A 85 0.60 23.72 -13.76
N THR A 86 -0.62 23.42 -14.17
CA THR A 86 -0.99 23.26 -15.58
C THR A 86 -2.21 24.11 -15.91
N ASN A 87 -2.15 24.86 -17.01
CA ASN A 87 -3.30 25.62 -17.52
C ASN A 87 -4.31 24.63 -18.10
N VAL A 88 -5.52 24.59 -17.54
CA VAL A 88 -6.58 23.65 -17.94
C VAL A 88 -7.76 24.33 -18.62
N GLY A 89 -7.73 25.66 -18.71
CA GLY A 89 -8.66 26.48 -19.47
C GLY A 89 -8.22 27.94 -19.52
N PRO A 90 -8.91 28.80 -20.28
CA PRO A 90 -8.65 30.24 -20.26
C PRO A 90 -8.80 30.79 -18.83
N LEU A 91 -7.73 31.43 -18.33
CA LEU A 91 -7.66 32.02 -16.99
C LEU A 91 -7.78 31.03 -15.82
N VAL A 92 -7.61 29.72 -16.07
CA VAL A 92 -7.74 28.65 -15.05
C VAL A 92 -6.52 27.73 -15.07
N MET A 93 -5.86 27.58 -13.92
CA MET A 93 -4.70 26.71 -13.71
C MET A 93 -4.97 25.72 -12.56
N ALA A 94 -4.49 24.49 -12.69
CA ALA A 94 -4.52 23.50 -11.62
C ALA A 94 -3.10 23.27 -11.07
N ALA A 95 -2.90 23.55 -9.78
CA ALA A 95 -1.60 23.38 -9.13
C ALA A 95 -1.25 21.89 -8.97
N TYR A 96 0.05 21.57 -9.05
CA TYR A 96 0.54 20.23 -8.75
C TYR A 96 0.26 19.88 -7.28
N HIS A 97 -0.18 18.66 -7.03
CA HIS A 97 -0.53 18.17 -5.70
C HIS A 97 -0.35 16.65 -5.63
N GLN A 98 -0.27 16.11 -4.42
CA GLN A 98 -0.18 14.68 -4.15
C GLN A 98 -1.42 14.19 -3.40
N HIS A 99 -1.82 12.95 -3.70
CA HIS A 99 -2.83 12.20 -2.95
C HIS A 99 -2.10 11.08 -2.20
N LEU A 100 -1.92 11.25 -0.90
CA LEU A 100 -1.16 10.34 -0.04
C LEU A 100 -2.15 9.66 0.90
N LEU A 101 -2.27 8.34 0.82
CA LEU A 101 -3.24 7.55 1.59
C LEU A 101 -2.50 6.64 2.55
N SER A 102 -3.07 6.47 3.75
CA SER A 102 -2.64 5.47 4.73
C SER A 102 -3.73 4.43 4.91
N PHE A 103 -3.39 3.15 4.71
CA PHE A 103 -4.27 2.03 5.00
C PHE A 103 -3.76 1.30 6.25
N ARG A 104 -4.53 1.38 7.33
CA ARG A 104 -4.25 0.62 8.56
C ARG A 104 -4.63 -0.84 8.32
N ILE A 105 -3.66 -1.74 8.42
CA ILE A 105 -3.86 -3.20 8.38
C ILE A 105 -3.49 -3.73 9.75
N ASP A 106 -4.47 -4.32 10.42
CA ASP A 106 -4.33 -4.97 11.72
C ASP A 106 -4.37 -6.48 11.51
N PRO A 107 -3.21 -7.13 11.36
CA PRO A 107 -3.17 -8.47 10.84
C PRO A 107 -3.50 -9.52 11.92
N ALA A 108 -4.20 -10.56 11.50
CA ALA A 108 -4.43 -11.78 12.28
C ALA A 108 -4.20 -13.02 11.40
N ILE A 109 -2.99 -13.12 10.85
CA ILE A 109 -2.58 -14.22 9.97
C ILE A 109 -2.49 -15.51 10.80
N ASP A 110 -3.48 -16.38 10.63
CA ASP A 110 -3.57 -17.67 11.32
C ASP A 110 -3.41 -17.56 12.86
N GLY A 111 -3.93 -16.46 13.42
CA GLY A 111 -3.79 -16.06 14.82
C GLY A 111 -3.20 -14.65 14.99
N TYR A 112 -3.12 -14.21 16.25
CA TYR A 112 -2.77 -12.82 16.62
C TYR A 112 -1.27 -12.59 16.91
N LYS A 113 -0.44 -13.62 16.83
CA LYS A 113 1.02 -13.52 17.02
C LYS A 113 1.68 -13.40 15.65
N ASN A 114 1.73 -12.20 15.12
CA ASN A 114 2.24 -11.92 13.79
C ASN A 114 3.51 -11.09 13.82
N THR A 115 4.36 -11.30 12.83
CA THR A 115 5.63 -10.61 12.65
C THR A 115 5.66 -9.97 11.27
N VAL A 116 6.05 -8.70 11.20
CA VAL A 116 6.29 -8.03 9.92
C VAL A 116 7.72 -8.33 9.47
N VAL A 117 7.85 -8.76 8.21
CA VAL A 117 9.13 -9.04 7.57
C VAL A 117 9.18 -8.39 6.20
N TYR A 118 10.37 -8.20 5.66
CA TYR A 118 10.56 -7.87 4.26
C TYR A 118 11.64 -8.75 3.66
N ASP A 119 11.34 -9.32 2.49
CA ASP A 119 12.28 -10.16 1.76
C ASP A 119 12.84 -9.36 0.57
N ASP A 120 14.16 -9.41 0.40
CA ASP A 120 14.91 -8.83 -0.71
C ASP A 120 15.45 -9.94 -1.61
N VAL A 121 15.39 -9.75 -2.93
CA VAL A 121 16.03 -10.64 -3.91
C VAL A 121 17.43 -10.13 -4.20
N VAL A 122 18.44 -10.98 -3.93
CA VAL A 122 19.86 -10.64 -4.09
C VAL A 122 20.60 -11.70 -4.90
N ARG A 123 21.67 -11.29 -5.57
CA ARG A 123 22.50 -12.20 -6.37
C ARG A 123 23.35 -13.07 -5.44
N LEU A 124 23.53 -14.34 -5.81
CA LEU A 124 24.56 -15.17 -5.17
C LEU A 124 25.96 -14.65 -5.54
N PRO A 125 26.97 -14.83 -4.67
CA PRO A 125 28.34 -14.49 -4.99
C PRO A 125 28.80 -15.16 -6.30
N PRO A 126 29.45 -14.42 -7.21
CA PRO A 126 29.90 -14.96 -8.49
C PRO A 126 31.14 -15.85 -8.32
N ASN A 127 31.42 -16.69 -9.32
CA ASN A 127 32.62 -17.51 -9.46
C ASN A 127 32.87 -18.46 -8.27
N THR A 128 31.79 -18.94 -7.65
CA THR A 128 31.87 -19.93 -6.57
C THR A 128 31.62 -21.34 -7.12
N LYS A 129 32.01 -22.38 -6.37
CA LYS A 129 31.66 -23.77 -6.71
C LYS A 129 30.14 -23.99 -6.82
N LEU A 130 29.36 -23.25 -6.02
CA LEU A 130 27.89 -23.32 -6.01
C LEU A 130 27.26 -22.50 -7.15
N ASN A 131 27.87 -21.39 -7.56
CA ASN A 131 27.38 -20.50 -8.61
C ASN A 131 28.47 -20.27 -9.69
N PRO A 132 28.91 -21.33 -10.41
CA PRO A 132 30.01 -21.22 -11.37
C PRO A 132 29.63 -20.44 -12.64
N TYR A 133 28.33 -20.31 -12.92
CA TYR A 133 27.81 -19.63 -14.11
C TYR A 133 27.24 -18.24 -13.83
N ASN A 134 27.35 -17.74 -12.59
CA ASN A 134 26.98 -16.37 -12.22
C ASN A 134 25.50 -16.00 -12.47
N VAL A 135 24.60 -16.98 -12.46
CA VAL A 135 23.15 -16.79 -12.70
C VAL A 135 22.30 -16.89 -11.43
N GLY A 136 22.88 -17.39 -10.34
CA GLY A 136 22.14 -17.65 -9.10
C GLY A 136 21.72 -16.38 -8.37
N PHE A 137 20.53 -16.43 -7.78
CA PHE A 137 19.99 -15.42 -6.87
C PHE A 137 19.16 -16.09 -5.77
N ILE A 138 19.00 -15.41 -4.65
CA ILE A 138 18.27 -15.89 -3.48
C ILE A 138 17.36 -14.79 -2.93
N THR A 139 16.49 -15.16 -2.00
CA THR A 139 15.74 -14.22 -1.15
C THR A 139 16.34 -14.20 0.24
N GLU A 140 16.65 -13.01 0.74
CA GLU A 140 17.06 -12.76 2.12
C GLU A 140 15.90 -12.11 2.87
N ARG A 141 15.65 -12.58 4.09
CA ARG A 141 14.56 -12.09 4.95
C ARG A 141 15.12 -11.21 6.06
N ASN A 142 14.48 -10.07 6.25
CA ASN A 142 14.71 -9.18 7.38
C ASN A 142 13.44 -9.07 8.22
N TYR A 143 13.62 -8.96 9.54
CA TYR A 143 12.55 -8.85 10.52
C TYR A 143 12.44 -7.41 11.00
N VAL A 144 11.22 -6.92 11.15
CA VAL A 144 10.96 -5.64 11.81
C VAL A 144 10.83 -5.93 13.30
N GLU A 145 11.83 -5.58 14.09
CA GLU A 145 11.86 -5.91 15.53
C GLU A 145 11.26 -4.81 16.42
N LYS A 146 11.12 -3.60 15.88
CA LYS A 146 10.70 -2.40 16.61
C LYS A 146 9.76 -1.55 15.76
N PRO A 147 8.91 -0.73 16.42
CA PRO A 147 8.07 0.21 15.69
C PRO A 147 8.92 1.15 14.85
N GLY A 148 8.41 1.54 13.69
CA GLY A 148 9.15 2.36 12.73
C GLY A 148 8.67 2.16 11.31
N TYR A 149 9.55 2.42 10.35
CA TYR A 149 9.26 2.26 8.93
C TYR A 149 10.24 1.32 8.24
N VAL A 150 9.84 0.82 7.07
CA VAL A 150 10.74 0.08 6.17
C VAL A 150 10.91 0.87 4.88
N GLU A 151 12.17 1.07 4.49
CA GLU A 151 12.52 1.79 3.26
C GLU A 151 12.08 1.03 2.01
N GLN A 152 11.78 1.78 0.95
CA GLN A 152 11.50 1.22 -0.36
C GLN A 152 12.79 0.69 -0.99
N SER A 153 12.75 -0.49 -1.60
CA SER A 153 13.84 -1.00 -2.43
C SER A 153 13.28 -1.73 -3.67
N PRO A 154 12.81 -0.99 -4.70
CA PRO A 154 12.23 -1.61 -5.89
C PRO A 154 13.24 -2.46 -6.67
N PHE A 155 14.54 -2.13 -6.59
CA PHE A 155 15.60 -2.81 -7.34
C PHE A 155 16.01 -4.16 -6.75
N THR A 156 15.65 -4.44 -5.49
CA THR A 156 15.76 -5.77 -4.87
C THR A 156 14.44 -6.53 -4.92
N ASN A 157 13.42 -6.01 -5.64
CA ASN A 157 12.08 -6.58 -5.66
C ASN A 157 11.51 -6.77 -4.24
N ARG A 158 11.79 -5.81 -3.34
CA ARG A 158 11.44 -5.88 -1.92
C ARG A 158 9.97 -6.22 -1.73
N ALA A 159 9.70 -7.23 -0.92
CA ALA A 159 8.37 -7.73 -0.67
C ALA A 159 8.08 -7.76 0.84
N TYR A 160 7.30 -6.78 1.32
CA TYR A 160 6.78 -6.74 2.68
C TYR A 160 5.78 -7.88 2.90
N LYS A 161 5.85 -8.54 4.05
CA LYS A 161 4.96 -9.63 4.44
C LYS A 161 4.61 -9.53 5.91
N ILE A 162 3.44 -10.03 6.25
CA ILE A 162 3.08 -10.35 7.62
C ILE A 162 3.00 -11.86 7.73
N ILE A 163 3.75 -12.43 8.68
CA ILE A 163 3.85 -13.88 8.87
C ILE A 163 3.39 -14.28 10.27
N ASN A 164 3.07 -15.56 10.43
CA ASN A 164 2.92 -16.18 11.75
C ASN A 164 3.99 -17.25 11.92
N GLU A 165 5.00 -16.93 12.72
CA GLU A 165 6.17 -17.79 12.95
C GLU A 165 5.81 -19.09 13.68
N ASN A 166 4.67 -19.13 14.36
CA ASN A 166 4.20 -20.30 15.12
C ASN A 166 3.48 -21.31 14.23
N VAL A 167 3.15 -20.98 12.98
CA VAL A 167 2.46 -21.86 12.05
C VAL A 167 3.28 -22.06 10.78
N ILE A 168 3.82 -23.26 10.63
CA ILE A 168 4.69 -23.60 9.51
C ILE A 168 3.89 -24.30 8.41
N ASN A 169 3.98 -23.77 7.20
CA ASN A 169 3.42 -24.43 6.03
C ASN A 169 4.13 -25.80 5.83
N PRO A 170 3.39 -26.92 5.76
CA PRO A 170 3.98 -28.25 5.74
C PRO A 170 4.74 -28.56 4.45
N THR A 171 4.48 -27.83 3.35
CA THR A 171 5.14 -28.03 2.06
C THR A 171 6.41 -27.19 1.96
N SER A 172 6.31 -25.87 2.15
CA SER A 172 7.46 -24.97 1.99
C SER A 172 8.41 -24.95 3.19
N LYS A 173 7.97 -25.46 4.35
CA LYS A 173 8.70 -25.41 5.63
C LYS A 173 9.03 -23.98 6.08
N LYS A 174 8.22 -23.01 5.65
CA LYS A 174 8.30 -21.60 6.06
C LYS A 174 7.06 -21.20 6.85
N PRO A 175 7.14 -20.18 7.70
CA PRO A 175 5.96 -19.55 8.31
C PRO A 175 4.89 -19.19 7.27
N VAL A 176 3.63 -19.43 7.59
CA VAL A 176 2.50 -18.93 6.80
C VAL A 176 2.48 -17.40 6.81
N GLY A 177 1.95 -16.77 5.77
CA GLY A 177 2.01 -15.32 5.65
C GLY A 177 1.17 -14.74 4.52
N TYR A 178 0.89 -13.43 4.62
CA TYR A 178 0.41 -12.59 3.52
C TYR A 178 1.52 -11.68 3.03
N LYS A 179 1.61 -11.51 1.71
CA LYS A 179 2.50 -10.52 1.08
C LYS A 179 1.69 -9.27 0.72
N ILE A 180 2.25 -8.10 1.02
CA ILE A 180 1.73 -6.82 0.54
C ILE A 180 2.37 -6.52 -0.82
N ALA A 181 1.55 -6.45 -1.86
CA ALA A 181 1.98 -6.11 -3.21
C ALA A 181 1.61 -4.66 -3.54
N MET A 182 2.60 -3.78 -3.54
CA MET A 182 2.44 -2.38 -3.94
C MET A 182 3.68 -1.90 -4.71
N PRO A 183 3.51 -1.05 -5.74
CA PRO A 183 4.65 -0.46 -6.44
C PRO A 183 5.36 0.56 -5.55
N ALA A 184 6.66 0.75 -5.77
CA ALA A 184 7.35 1.92 -5.20
C ALA A 184 6.69 3.22 -5.71
N ARG A 185 6.59 4.23 -4.85
CA ARG A 185 5.99 5.53 -5.15
C ARG A 185 6.79 6.66 -4.52
N GLN A 186 6.74 7.83 -5.15
CA GLN A 186 7.26 9.06 -4.57
C GLN A 186 6.47 9.40 -3.31
N MET A 187 7.17 9.57 -2.20
CA MET A 187 6.59 9.97 -0.92
C MET A 187 6.35 11.50 -0.90
N LEU A 188 6.01 12.05 0.26
CA LEU A 188 5.77 13.48 0.44
C LEU A 188 6.90 14.34 -0.17
N MET A 189 6.51 15.27 -1.04
CA MET A 189 7.44 16.19 -1.71
C MET A 189 7.71 17.48 -0.94
N ALA A 190 6.90 17.79 0.06
CA ALA A 190 7.12 18.95 0.91
C ALA A 190 8.44 18.81 1.67
N GLY A 191 9.13 19.93 1.87
CA GLY A 191 10.42 19.93 2.57
C GLY A 191 10.30 19.49 4.04
N PRO A 192 11.38 18.96 4.65
CA PRO A 192 11.37 18.42 6.00
C PRO A 192 11.02 19.46 7.08
N GLU A 193 11.34 20.74 6.84
CA GLU A 193 11.04 21.86 7.76
C GLU A 193 9.64 22.49 7.52
N SER A 194 8.76 21.81 6.79
CA SER A 194 7.40 22.29 6.53
C SER A 194 6.37 21.73 7.50
N PHE A 195 5.27 22.47 7.71
CA PHE A 195 4.10 21.95 8.42
C PHE A 195 3.52 20.69 7.77
N ASN A 196 3.62 20.55 6.44
CA ASN A 196 3.16 19.35 5.74
C ASN A 196 3.91 18.11 6.23
N ASN A 197 5.23 18.23 6.40
CA ASN A 197 6.05 17.15 6.93
C ASN A 197 5.74 16.91 8.42
N SER A 198 5.73 17.97 9.24
CA SER A 198 5.48 17.83 10.69
C SER A 198 4.11 17.26 11.03
N ARG A 199 3.10 17.45 10.18
CA ARG A 199 1.70 17.02 10.43
C ARG A 199 1.33 15.68 9.80
N ALA A 200 2.16 15.11 8.94
CA ALA A 200 1.82 13.91 8.16
C ALA A 200 3.04 12.99 7.96
N GLN A 201 3.63 12.53 9.07
CA GLN A 201 4.83 11.70 9.02
C GLN A 201 4.60 10.40 8.25
N TYR A 202 3.39 9.84 8.33
CA TYR A 202 3.00 8.66 7.56
C TYR A 202 3.29 8.79 6.06
N ALA A 203 3.22 10.01 5.52
CA ALA A 203 3.37 10.28 4.10
C ALA A 203 4.83 10.34 3.64
N THR A 204 5.80 10.25 4.56
CA THR A 204 7.24 10.30 4.26
C THR A 204 7.83 8.92 3.95
N GLN A 205 7.20 7.84 4.40
CA GLN A 205 7.63 6.45 4.18
C GLN A 205 6.47 5.55 3.76
N GLN A 206 6.77 4.53 2.95
CA GLN A 206 5.72 3.71 2.31
C GLN A 206 5.09 2.68 3.25
N MET A 207 5.85 2.18 4.24
CA MET A 207 5.40 1.13 5.15
C MET A 207 5.82 1.47 6.57
N TRP A 208 4.85 1.51 7.46
CA TRP A 208 5.02 1.73 8.89
C TRP A 208 4.50 0.55 9.69
N VAL A 209 5.16 0.21 10.79
CA VAL A 209 4.77 -0.83 11.73
C VAL A 209 4.70 -0.22 13.12
N THR A 210 3.61 -0.45 13.81
CA THR A 210 3.43 -0.09 15.22
C THR A 210 3.01 -1.32 16.01
N LYS A 211 3.20 -1.25 17.33
CA LYS A 211 2.52 -2.17 18.22
C LYS A 211 1.04 -1.82 18.28
N TYR A 212 0.17 -2.83 18.37
CA TYR A 212 -1.25 -2.60 18.52
C TYR A 212 -1.59 -1.95 19.86
N HIS A 213 -2.41 -0.90 19.81
CA HIS A 213 -3.08 -0.31 20.97
C HIS A 213 -4.50 0.13 20.61
N ASP A 214 -5.44 -0.04 21.54
CA ASP A 214 -6.80 0.47 21.39
C ASP A 214 -6.78 2.00 21.21
N GLY A 215 -7.60 2.50 20.29
CA GLY A 215 -7.70 3.93 19.96
C GLY A 215 -6.64 4.45 18.98
N GLU A 216 -5.59 3.69 18.68
CA GLU A 216 -4.58 4.07 17.67
C GLU A 216 -5.05 3.72 16.24
N LEU A 217 -5.98 4.52 15.72
CA LEU A 217 -6.66 4.28 14.45
C LEU A 217 -6.19 5.17 13.28
N TYR A 218 -5.70 6.38 13.57
CA TYR A 218 -5.49 7.43 12.56
C TYR A 218 -4.01 7.76 12.41
N ALA A 219 -3.48 7.65 11.19
CA ALA A 219 -2.05 7.75 10.92
C ALA A 219 -1.41 9.10 11.30
N ALA A 220 -2.17 10.20 11.20
CA ALA A 220 -1.74 11.56 11.58
C ALA A 220 -2.34 12.01 12.94
N GLY A 221 -3.03 11.11 13.65
CA GLY A 221 -3.73 11.38 14.91
C GLY A 221 -5.21 11.75 14.73
N GLU A 222 -5.91 11.88 15.86
CA GLU A 222 -7.37 12.07 15.93
C GLU A 222 -7.80 13.48 15.48
N PHE A 223 -7.08 14.52 15.91
CA PHE A 223 -7.43 15.92 15.67
C PHE A 223 -6.47 16.57 14.66
N THR A 224 -6.76 16.40 13.36
CA THR A 224 -5.88 16.85 12.27
C THR A 224 -6.13 18.28 11.79
N ASN A 225 -7.34 18.80 12.01
CA ASN A 225 -7.72 20.14 11.59
C ASN A 225 -6.89 21.18 12.36
N GLN A 226 -6.17 22.04 11.64
CA GLN A 226 -5.25 23.05 12.20
C GLN A 226 -4.17 22.49 13.15
N SER A 227 -3.85 21.19 13.07
CA SER A 227 -2.76 20.62 13.87
C SER A 227 -1.42 21.27 13.55
N HIS A 228 -0.51 21.33 14.54
CA HIS A 228 0.86 21.80 14.32
C HIS A 228 1.84 20.65 14.07
N ASN A 229 1.56 19.48 14.63
CA ASN A 229 2.37 18.27 14.55
C ASN A 229 1.49 17.03 14.33
N ASP A 230 2.12 15.93 13.95
CA ASP A 230 1.55 14.59 13.87
C ASP A 230 1.33 14.06 15.29
N THR A 231 0.14 13.53 15.56
CA THR A 231 -0.19 12.94 16.87
C THR A 231 -0.55 11.45 16.76
N GLY A 232 -0.30 10.86 15.59
CA GLY A 232 -0.51 9.45 15.27
C GLY A 232 0.80 8.68 15.24
N LEU A 233 1.34 8.43 14.05
CA LEU A 233 2.52 7.56 13.87
C LEU A 233 3.78 8.11 14.53
N GLU A 234 3.94 9.44 14.63
CA GLU A 234 5.09 10.00 15.35
C GLU A 234 5.10 9.55 16.83
N LYS A 235 3.94 9.60 17.49
CA LYS A 235 3.81 9.11 18.87
C LYS A 235 3.96 7.59 18.95
N SER A 236 3.34 6.87 18.01
CA SER A 236 3.20 5.41 18.05
C SER A 236 4.48 4.66 17.64
N CYS A 237 5.31 5.24 16.77
CA CYS A 237 6.56 4.61 16.33
C CYS A 237 7.76 4.93 17.24
N PHE A 238 7.75 6.08 17.93
CA PHE A 238 8.88 6.48 18.78
C PHE A 238 8.62 6.29 20.29
N GLY A 239 7.41 5.84 20.67
CA GLY A 239 7.01 5.65 22.06
C GLY A 239 7.16 4.23 22.64
N TYR A 240 7.33 3.19 21.83
CA TYR A 240 7.32 1.78 22.30
C TYR A 240 8.65 1.04 22.02
N SER A 241 8.98 0.07 22.89
CA SER A 241 10.27 -0.63 22.89
C SER A 241 10.33 -1.92 22.05
N SER A 242 9.17 -2.49 21.68
CA SER A 242 9.04 -3.67 20.81
C SER A 242 7.71 -3.65 20.06
N ILE A 243 7.59 -4.37 18.95
CA ILE A 243 6.30 -4.69 18.30
C ILE A 243 5.71 -6.01 18.81
#